data_AF-A0AAW6M9M4-F1
#
_entry.id   AF-A0AAW6M9M4-F1
#
_cell.length_a   1.000
_cell.length_b   1.000
_cell.length_c   1.000
_cell.angle_alpha   90.00
_cell.angle_beta   90.00
_cell.angle_gamma   90.00
#
_symmetry.space_group_name_H-M   'P 1'
#
loop_
_entity.id
_entity.type
_entity.pdbx_description
1 polymer ?
#
loop_
_entity_poly.entity_id
_entity_poly.type
_entity_poly.pdbx_seq_one_letter_code
_entity_poly.pdbx_strand_id
1 'polypeptide(L)'
;NQKKFGENYDCYNALQSVMAWDNIYDPGIRRVITPVSRIWSSEWFASEDFGGFTLFCWDTYFASMMLAVGNKELAYSNAVEITKAITESGFVPNCFYSNNFKS
;
A
#
# COMPACT_ATOMS: atom_id res chain seq x y z
N ASN A 1 18.29 13.86 4.17
CA ASN A 1 16.93 14.41 4.21
C ASN A 1 16.74 15.60 5.15
N GLN A 2 17.44 15.69 6.30
CA GLN A 2 17.37 16.86 7.21
C GLN A 2 17.49 18.22 6.50
N LYS A 3 18.55 18.43 5.69
CA LYS A 3 18.73 19.68 4.93
C LYS A 3 17.60 19.98 3.92
N LYS A 4 16.94 18.94 3.38
CA LYS A 4 15.90 19.08 2.36
C LYS A 4 14.56 19.48 2.95
N PHE A 5 14.23 18.95 4.14
CA PHE A 5 12.93 19.16 4.77
C PHE A 5 12.96 20.17 5.93
N GLY A 6 14.14 20.55 6.44
CA GLY A 6 14.30 21.62 7.42
C GLY A 6 13.41 21.40 8.65
N GLU A 7 12.56 22.38 8.93
CA GLU A 7 11.58 22.36 10.03
C GLU A 7 10.58 21.19 9.91
N ASN A 8 10.31 20.70 8.70
CA ASN A 8 9.41 19.57 8.44
C ASN A 8 10.13 18.21 8.50
N TYR A 9 11.40 18.15 8.90
CA TYR A 9 12.18 16.92 8.90
C TYR A 9 11.56 15.85 9.79
N ASP A 10 11.08 16.21 10.97
CA ASP A 10 10.50 15.23 11.91
C ASP A 10 9.22 14.62 11.35
N CYS A 11 8.36 15.43 10.72
CA CYS A 11 7.18 14.94 10.00
C CYS A 11 7.56 14.02 8.84
N TYR A 12 8.55 14.41 8.02
CA TYR A 12 9.05 13.56 6.94
C TYR A 12 9.61 12.23 7.46
N ASN A 13 10.40 12.28 8.55
CA ASN A 13 11.04 11.10 9.11
C ASN A 13 10.01 10.15 9.71
N ALA A 14 9.02 10.66 10.43
CA ALA A 14 7.89 9.89 10.95
C ALA A 14 7.09 9.24 9.81
N LEU A 15 6.74 10.03 8.78
CA LEU A 15 6.04 9.55 7.59
C LEU A 15 6.78 8.37 6.95
N GLN A 16 8.06 8.55 6.59
CA GLN A 16 8.84 7.51 5.91
C GLN A 16 9.05 6.28 6.80
N SER A 17 9.16 6.44 8.12
CA SER A 17 9.29 5.32 9.05
C SER A 17 8.03 4.45 9.08
N VAL A 18 6.84 5.08 9.13
CA VAL A 18 5.56 4.35 9.09
C VAL A 18 5.34 3.72 7.72
N MET A 19 5.62 4.43 6.63
CA MET A 19 5.49 3.86 5.28
C MET A 19 6.43 2.66 5.06
N ALA A 20 7.65 2.70 5.59
CA ALA A 20 8.58 1.58 5.55
C ALA A 20 8.11 0.41 6.42
N TRP A 21 7.45 0.70 7.55
CA TRP A 21 6.82 -0.32 8.38
C TRP A 21 5.66 -1.00 7.66
N ASP A 22 4.81 -0.28 6.95
CA ASP A 22 3.68 -0.92 6.26
C ASP A 22 4.07 -1.57 4.93
N ASN A 23 5.23 -1.24 4.35
CA ASN A 23 5.69 -1.84 3.10
C ASN A 23 6.04 -3.33 3.26
N ILE A 24 5.43 -4.18 2.44
CA ILE A 24 5.61 -5.63 2.44
C ILE A 24 5.71 -6.17 1.02
N TYR A 25 6.25 -7.38 0.90
CA TYR A 25 6.15 -8.17 -0.31
C TYR A 25 5.09 -9.25 -0.13
N ASP A 26 4.08 -9.27 -1.00
CA ASP A 26 3.09 -10.34 -1.03
C ASP A 26 3.50 -11.43 -2.04
N PRO A 27 3.64 -12.70 -1.60
CA PRO A 27 4.05 -13.79 -2.48
C PRO A 27 2.94 -14.25 -3.44
N GLY A 28 1.67 -14.02 -3.12
CA GLY A 28 0.52 -14.43 -3.93
C GLY A 28 0.40 -13.64 -5.24
N ILE A 29 0.55 -12.31 -5.16
CA ILE A 29 0.56 -11.43 -6.34
C ILE A 29 1.99 -11.13 -6.86
N ARG A 30 3.02 -11.49 -6.09
CA ARG A 30 4.45 -11.25 -6.39
C ARG A 30 4.75 -9.77 -6.57
N ARG A 31 4.31 -8.96 -5.62
CA ARG A 31 4.41 -7.49 -5.67
C ARG A 31 4.81 -6.92 -4.32
N VAL A 32 5.45 -5.76 -4.38
CA VAL A 32 5.68 -4.91 -3.22
C VAL A 32 4.48 -3.97 -3.10
N ILE A 33 3.83 -3.99 -1.95
CA ILE A 33 2.63 -3.19 -1.66
C ILE A 33 2.80 -2.50 -0.31
N THR A 34 2.07 -1.41 -0.14
CA THR A 34 1.94 -0.72 1.15
C THR A 34 0.45 -0.59 1.47
N PRO A 35 -0.13 -1.55 2.21
CA PRO A 35 -1.50 -1.44 2.70
C PRO A 35 -1.64 -0.28 3.68
N VAL A 36 -2.89 0.08 4.02
CA VAL A 36 -3.20 1.11 5.02
C VAL A 36 -2.59 0.81 6.40
N SER A 37 -2.41 -0.47 6.70
CA SER A 37 -1.69 -0.95 7.88
C SER A 37 -1.27 -2.39 7.67
N ARG A 38 -0.12 -2.79 8.20
CA ARG A 38 0.34 -4.19 8.21
C ARG A 38 -0.63 -5.15 8.92
N ILE A 39 -1.54 -4.68 9.80
CA ILE A 39 -2.55 -5.55 10.41
C ILE A 39 -3.47 -6.21 9.37
N TRP A 40 -3.67 -5.54 8.23
CA TRP A 40 -4.43 -6.05 7.10
C TRP A 40 -3.71 -7.15 6.30
N SER A 41 -2.50 -7.49 6.72
CA SER A 41 -1.73 -8.63 6.25
C SER A 41 -1.57 -9.72 7.31
N SER A 42 -2.31 -9.61 8.42
CA SER A 42 -2.38 -10.63 9.47
C SER A 42 -3.54 -11.59 9.25
N GLU A 43 -3.50 -12.72 9.97
CA GLU A 43 -4.47 -13.84 9.90
C GLU A 43 -5.94 -13.42 10.04
N TRP A 44 -6.22 -12.29 10.70
CA TRP A 44 -7.59 -11.84 10.96
C TRP A 44 -8.32 -11.29 9.73
N PHE A 45 -7.59 -10.86 8.70
CA PHE A 45 -8.15 -10.12 7.56
C PHE A 45 -7.74 -10.66 6.20
N ALA A 46 -6.75 -11.57 6.13
CA ALA A 46 -6.19 -12.06 4.89
C ALA A 46 -6.28 -13.60 4.81
N SER A 47 -7.30 -14.06 4.08
CA SER A 47 -7.58 -15.45 3.62
C SER A 47 -7.49 -16.58 4.65
N GLU A 48 -8.15 -17.71 4.38
CA GLU A 48 -8.09 -18.89 5.26
C GLU A 48 -6.68 -19.53 5.32
N ASP A 49 -5.74 -19.08 4.47
CA ASP A 49 -4.43 -19.70 4.26
C ASP A 49 -3.27 -19.03 5.03
N PHE A 50 -3.53 -18.32 6.14
CA PHE A 50 -2.51 -17.62 6.93
C PHE A 50 -1.73 -16.58 6.11
N GLY A 51 -2.30 -15.38 5.97
CA GLY A 51 -1.61 -14.23 5.42
C GLY A 51 -2.15 -13.75 4.08
N GLY A 52 -1.65 -12.60 3.65
CA GLY A 52 -2.04 -11.93 2.41
C GLY A 52 -2.12 -10.42 2.60
N PHE A 53 -3.06 -9.78 1.92
CA PHE A 53 -3.19 -8.33 1.96
C PHE A 53 -4.62 -7.89 1.74
N THR A 54 -4.87 -6.66 2.18
CA THR A 54 -6.04 -5.88 1.80
C THR A 54 -5.58 -4.49 1.38
N LEU A 55 -5.90 -4.13 0.14
CA LEU A 55 -5.72 -2.78 -0.40
C LEU A 55 -7.07 -2.09 -0.44
N PHE A 56 -7.20 -0.96 0.23
CA PHE A 56 -8.33 -0.05 0.08
C PHE A 56 -8.00 1.03 -0.93
N CYS A 57 -8.94 1.37 -1.81
CA CYS A 57 -8.71 2.23 -2.96
C CYS A 57 -8.09 3.57 -2.56
N TRP A 58 -8.79 4.33 -1.73
CA TRP A 58 -8.36 5.69 -1.36
C TRP A 58 -7.06 5.65 -0.55
N ASP A 59 -6.92 4.71 0.40
CA ASP A 59 -5.73 4.58 1.25
C ASP A 59 -4.51 4.23 0.42
N THR A 60 -4.66 3.34 -0.57
CA THR A 60 -3.53 2.86 -1.39
C THR A 60 -3.02 3.98 -2.30
N TYR A 61 -3.91 4.80 -2.89
CA TYR A 61 -3.50 5.98 -3.62
C TYR A 61 -2.88 7.05 -2.71
N PHE A 62 -3.41 7.26 -1.51
CA PHE A 62 -2.85 8.22 -0.56
C PHE A 62 -1.46 7.78 -0.06
N ALA A 63 -1.30 6.50 0.26
CA ALA A 63 -0.01 5.86 0.55
C ALA A 63 0.96 6.02 -0.62
N SER A 64 0.50 5.89 -1.87
CA SER A 64 1.33 6.14 -3.06
C SER A 64 1.85 7.58 -3.10
N MET A 65 1.00 8.56 -2.79
CA MET A 65 1.41 9.97 -2.71
C MET A 65 2.42 10.20 -1.58
N MET A 66 2.22 9.59 -0.42
CA MET A 66 3.15 9.65 0.73
C MET A 66 4.52 9.02 0.39
N LEU A 67 4.52 7.89 -0.32
CA LEU A 67 5.75 7.24 -0.80
C LEU A 67 6.48 8.11 -1.82
N ALA A 68 5.77 8.83 -2.69
CA ALA A 68 6.39 9.67 -3.72
C ALA A 68 7.31 10.76 -3.16
N VAL A 69 7.15 11.14 -1.89
CA VAL A 69 8.02 12.10 -1.19
C VAL A 69 9.45 11.55 -0.97
N GLY A 70 9.58 10.23 -0.80
CA GLY A 70 10.86 9.56 -0.47
C GLY A 70 11.32 8.50 -1.47
N ASN A 71 10.40 7.76 -2.09
CA ASN A 71 10.71 6.68 -3.03
C ASN A 71 9.62 6.55 -4.12
N LYS A 72 9.95 7.01 -5.33
CA LYS A 72 9.04 6.97 -6.49
C LYS A 72 8.69 5.54 -6.93
N GLU A 73 9.59 4.58 -6.78
CA GLU A 73 9.36 3.20 -7.25
C GLU A 73 8.29 2.51 -6.41
N LEU A 74 8.33 2.71 -5.09
CA LEU A 74 7.29 2.22 -4.19
C LEU A 74 5.96 2.92 -4.44
N ALA A 75 5.98 4.23 -4.72
CA ALA A 75 4.79 4.97 -5.10
C ALA A 75 4.11 4.40 -6.35
N TYR A 76 4.89 4.12 -7.40
CA TYR A 76 4.37 3.49 -8.61
C TYR A 76 3.86 2.08 -8.34
N SER A 77 4.60 1.28 -7.56
CA SER A 77 4.20 -0.10 -7.24
C SER A 77 2.80 -0.12 -6.63
N ASN A 78 2.54 0.74 -5.65
CA ASN A 78 1.28 0.75 -4.91
C ASN A 78 0.13 1.30 -5.76
N ALA A 79 0.34 2.40 -6.49
CA ALA A 79 -0.67 3.00 -7.37
C ALA A 79 -1.05 2.07 -8.53
N VAL A 80 -0.07 1.41 -9.13
CA VAL A 80 -0.29 0.46 -10.24
C VAL A 80 -1.03 -0.77 -9.74
N GLU A 81 -0.72 -1.28 -8.54
CA GLU A 81 -1.35 -2.51 -8.04
C GLU A 81 -2.85 -2.32 -7.77
N ILE A 82 -3.25 -1.22 -7.10
CA ILE A 82 -4.67 -0.94 -6.91
C ILE A 82 -5.37 -0.63 -8.24
N THR A 83 -4.71 0.05 -9.18
CA THR A 83 -5.26 0.28 -10.52
C THR A 83 -5.50 -1.03 -11.28
N LYS A 84 -4.59 -2.02 -11.15
CA LYS A 84 -4.74 -3.34 -11.76
C LYS A 84 -5.88 -4.17 -11.16
N ALA A 85 -6.36 -3.81 -9.97
CA ALA A 85 -7.54 -4.42 -9.38
C ALA A 85 -8.84 -4.05 -10.10
N ILE A 86 -8.80 -3.19 -11.12
CA ILE A 86 -9.94 -2.80 -11.97
C ILE A 86 -10.88 -3.98 -12.30
N THR A 87 -12.18 -3.73 -12.19
CA THR A 87 -13.23 -4.70 -12.51
C THR A 87 -13.42 -4.80 -14.03
N GLU A 88 -14.15 -5.82 -14.47
CA GLU A 88 -14.50 -6.01 -15.89
C GLU A 88 -15.25 -4.81 -16.48
N SER A 89 -16.01 -4.09 -15.64
CA SER A 89 -16.73 -2.87 -16.01
C SER A 89 -15.86 -1.60 -16.03
N GLY A 90 -14.56 -1.71 -15.75
CA GLY A 90 -13.62 -0.58 -15.77
C GLY A 90 -13.58 0.25 -14.47
N PHE A 91 -14.12 -0.26 -13.36
CA PHE A 91 -14.12 0.44 -12.08
C PHE A 91 -12.98 -0.06 -11.17
N VAL A 92 -12.21 0.84 -10.56
CA VAL A 92 -11.23 0.47 -9.53
C VAL A 92 -12.00 0.22 -8.22
N PRO A 93 -12.00 -1.01 -7.68
CA PRO A 93 -12.81 -1.37 -6.53
C PRO A 93 -12.35 -0.60 -5.28
N ASN A 94 -13.29 -0.32 -4.37
CA ASN A 94 -13.02 0.26 -3.07
C ASN A 94 -12.09 -0.60 -2.21
N CYS A 95 -12.13 -1.93 -2.37
CA CYS A 95 -11.14 -2.82 -1.76
C CYS A 95 -10.76 -4.01 -2.66
N PHE A 96 -9.54 -4.49 -2.46
CA PHE A 96 -8.96 -5.65 -3.16
C PHE A 96 -8.18 -6.53 -2.18
N TYR A 97 -8.59 -7.79 -2.05
CA TYR A 97 -8.01 -8.73 -1.08
C TYR A 97 -7.20 -9.83 -1.78
N SER A 98 -6.32 -10.49 -1.03
CA SER A 98 -5.47 -11.59 -1.53
C SER A 98 -6.24 -12.77 -2.13
N ASN A 99 -7.49 -13.00 -1.71
CA ASN A 99 -8.37 -14.04 -2.28
C ASN A 99 -9.09 -13.60 -3.57
N ASN A 100 -8.66 -12.50 -4.18
CA ASN A 100 -9.23 -11.88 -5.36
C ASN A 100 -10.64 -11.29 -5.17
N PHE A 101 -11.08 -11.10 -3.92
CA PHE A 101 -12.29 -10.32 -3.63
C PHE A 101 -12.08 -8.85 -4.02
N LYS A 102 -13.11 -8.28 -4.67
CA LYS A 102 -13.14 -6.90 -5.15
C LYS A 102 -14.54 -6.32 -4.91
N SER A 103 -14.63 -5.20 -4.21
CA SER A 103 -15.88 -4.46 -3.94
C SER A 103 -15.67 -2.97 -4.00
#